data_AF-A0A662MY79-F1
#
_entry.id   AF-A0A662MY79-F1
#
_cell.length_a   1.000
_cell.length_b   1.000
_cell.length_c   1.000
_cell.angle_alpha   90.00
_cell.angle_beta   90.00
_cell.angle_gamma   90.00
#
_symmetry.space_group_name_H-M   'P 1'
#
loop_
_entity.id
_entity.type
_entity.pdbx_description
1 polymer ?
#
loop_
_entity_poly.entity_id
_entity_poly.type
_entity_poly.pdbx_seq_one_letter_code
_entity_poly.pdbx_strand_id
1 'polypeptide(L)'
;MARCPICGEALKWEEIIEQMLTLEDFENLLEDRDEFLKALDEFVFRCPHCGEEFWGRALDRREAPKVFELLNEFKGGIDYKNGKIRLKLTNLLALDVMLEEWDRKVGRGI
;
A
#
# COMPACT_ATOMS: atom_id res chain seq x y z
N MET A 1 0.90 -10.06 -2.97
CA MET A 1 -0.48 -9.64 -2.70
C MET A 1 -0.77 -9.79 -1.22
N ALA A 2 -1.31 -8.74 -0.60
CA ALA A 2 -1.85 -8.80 0.74
C ALA A 2 -3.07 -9.74 0.81
N ARG A 3 -3.36 -10.28 1.99
CA ARG A 3 -4.58 -11.07 2.23
C ARG A 3 -5.25 -10.62 3.51
N CYS A 4 -6.58 -10.67 3.53
CA CYS A 4 -7.32 -10.42 4.74
C CYS A 4 -7.04 -11.56 5.75
N PRO A 5 -6.60 -11.25 6.98
CA PRO A 5 -6.35 -12.27 8.00
C PRO A 5 -7.64 -12.94 8.51
N ILE A 6 -8.81 -12.40 8.18
CA ILE A 6 -10.11 -12.87 8.68
C ILE A 6 -10.83 -13.73 7.63
N CYS A 7 -11.11 -13.18 6.44
CA CYS A 7 -11.81 -13.93 5.39
C CYS A 7 -10.89 -14.63 4.38
N GLY A 8 -9.57 -14.33 4.39
CA GLY A 8 -8.59 -14.93 3.49
C GLY A 8 -8.59 -14.39 2.06
N GLU A 9 -9.49 -13.47 1.73
CA GLU A 9 -9.55 -12.82 0.41
C GLU A 9 -8.28 -12.03 0.10
N ALA A 10 -7.94 -11.98 -1.19
CA ALA A 10 -6.81 -11.18 -1.67
C ALA A 10 -7.16 -9.70 -1.54
N LEU A 11 -6.25 -8.93 -0.95
CA LEU A 11 -6.37 -7.49 -0.81
C LEU A 11 -5.38 -6.81 -1.74
N LYS A 12 -5.86 -5.78 -2.45
CA LYS A 12 -5.00 -4.93 -3.26
C LYS A 12 -4.30 -3.93 -2.37
N TRP A 13 -3.00 -3.74 -2.61
CA TRP A 13 -2.23 -2.74 -1.87
C TRP A 13 -2.73 -1.32 -2.14
N GLU A 14 -3.24 -1.06 -3.34
CA GLU A 14 -3.97 0.16 -3.68
C GLU A 14 -5.08 0.50 -2.68
N GLU A 15 -6.00 -0.45 -2.43
CA GLU A 15 -7.14 -0.25 -1.52
C GLU A 15 -6.71 -0.12 -0.06
N ILE A 16 -5.58 -0.72 0.32
CA ILE A 16 -4.98 -0.59 1.65
C ILE A 16 -4.42 0.83 1.80
N ILE A 17 -3.59 1.27 0.86
CA ILE A 17 -2.96 2.59 0.90
C ILE A 17 -4.01 3.69 0.82
N GLU A 18 -5.06 3.54 0.02
CA GLU A 18 -6.17 4.50 -0.06
C GLU A 18 -6.79 4.82 1.30
N GLN A 19 -6.86 3.85 2.21
CA GLN A 19 -7.37 4.06 3.57
C GLN A 19 -6.40 4.89 4.42
N MET A 20 -5.08 4.76 4.22
CA MET A 20 -4.10 5.57 4.94
C MET A 20 -4.03 7.02 4.45
N LEU A 21 -4.47 7.29 3.21
CA LEU A 21 -4.50 8.65 2.66
C LEU A 21 -5.41 9.61 3.40
N THR A 22 -6.32 9.09 4.23
CA THR A 22 -7.16 9.92 5.10
C THR A 22 -6.37 10.53 6.25
N LEU A 23 -5.14 10.06 6.50
CA LEU A 23 -4.23 10.67 7.48
C LEU A 23 -3.70 11.99 6.92
N GLU A 24 -3.91 13.08 7.66
CA GLU A 24 -3.39 14.41 7.29
C GLU A 24 -1.86 14.43 7.18
N ASP A 25 -1.19 13.47 7.84
CA ASP A 25 0.28 13.35 7.92
C ASP A 25 0.88 12.32 6.94
N PHE A 26 0.07 11.79 6.01
CA PHE A 26 0.54 10.72 5.11
C PHE A 26 1.72 11.13 4.23
N GLU A 27 1.79 12.40 3.81
CA GLU A 27 2.91 12.92 3.00
C GLU A 27 4.25 12.86 3.73
N ASN A 28 4.27 13.11 5.04
CA ASN A 28 5.48 13.05 5.85
C ASN A 28 5.90 11.60 6.11
N LEU A 29 4.93 10.67 6.23
CA LEU A 29 5.23 9.24 6.33
C LEU A 29 6.00 8.73 5.09
N LEU A 30 5.82 9.34 3.92
CA LEU A 30 6.57 8.96 2.72
C LEU A 30 8.04 9.47 2.70
N GLU A 31 8.47 10.24 3.69
CA GLU A 31 9.86 10.72 3.81
C GLU A 31 10.77 9.73 4.53
N ASP A 32 10.22 8.95 5.46
CA ASP A 32 10.94 7.96 6.24
C ASP A 32 10.28 6.58 6.10
N ARG A 33 11.05 5.62 5.59
CA ARG A 33 10.58 4.24 5.36
C ARG A 33 10.16 3.57 6.66
N ASP A 34 10.92 3.75 7.73
CA ASP A 34 10.67 3.04 8.98
C ASP A 34 9.45 3.65 9.70
N GLU A 35 9.23 4.97 9.58
CA GLU A 35 7.99 5.61 10.04
C GLU A 35 6.77 5.16 9.24
N PHE A 36 6.87 5.05 7.91
CA PHE A 36 5.80 4.50 7.08
C PHE A 36 5.43 3.08 7.48
N LEU A 37 6.43 2.19 7.65
CA LEU A 37 6.20 0.80 8.02
C LEU A 37 5.57 0.68 9.41
N LYS A 38 5.99 1.53 10.35
CA LYS A 38 5.40 1.58 11.68
C LYS A 38 3.95 2.07 11.63
N ALA A 39 3.67 3.14 10.88
CA ALA A 39 2.33 3.65 10.70
C ALA A 39 1.43 2.61 10.03
N LEU A 40 1.93 1.91 9.00
CA LEU A 40 1.25 0.79 8.36
C LEU A 40 0.91 -0.32 9.36
N ASP A 41 1.87 -0.73 10.21
CA ASP A 41 1.66 -1.77 11.22
C ASP A 41 0.58 -1.39 12.26
N GLU A 42 0.57 -0.12 12.67
CA GLU A 42 -0.32 0.44 13.69
C GLU A 42 -1.66 0.91 13.12
N PHE A 43 -1.82 0.99 11.80
CA PHE A 43 -3.08 1.40 11.18
C PHE A 43 -4.10 0.26 11.21
N VAL A 44 -5.36 0.62 11.46
CA VAL A 44 -6.49 -0.30 11.42
C VAL A 44 -7.14 -0.19 10.03
N PHE A 45 -7.03 -1.26 9.26
CA PHE A 45 -7.62 -1.39 7.94
C PHE A 45 -8.97 -2.05 8.02
N ARG A 46 -9.86 -1.67 7.12
CA ARG A 46 -11.13 -2.36 6.91
C ARG A 46 -11.06 -3.18 5.63
N CYS A 47 -11.42 -4.45 5.71
CA CYS A 47 -11.51 -5.31 4.54
C CYS A 47 -12.71 -4.89 3.67
N PRO A 48 -12.51 -4.59 2.37
CA PRO A 48 -13.63 -4.25 1.48
C PRO A 48 -14.54 -5.46 1.17
N HIS A 49 -14.07 -6.69 1.39
CA HIS A 49 -14.83 -7.90 1.09
C HIS A 49 -15.72 -8.38 2.24
N CYS A 50 -15.19 -8.51 3.47
CA CYS A 50 -15.98 -8.95 4.63
C CYS A 50 -16.43 -7.80 5.54
N GLY A 51 -15.88 -6.60 5.37
CA GLY A 51 -16.23 -5.41 6.16
C GLY A 51 -15.62 -5.38 7.57
N GLU A 52 -14.87 -6.40 7.97
CA GLU A 52 -14.19 -6.46 9.26
C GLU A 52 -12.89 -5.66 9.29
N GLU A 53 -12.51 -5.24 10.49
CA GLU A 53 -11.31 -4.45 10.75
C GLU A 53 -10.15 -5.34 11.18
N PHE A 54 -8.95 -5.05 10.70
CA PHE A 54 -7.74 -5.75 11.05
C PHE A 54 -6.54 -4.80 11.12
N TRP A 55 -5.55 -5.17 11.93
CA TRP A 55 -4.33 -4.37 12.08
C TRP A 55 -3.37 -4.62 10.92
N GLY A 56 -2.72 -3.57 10.41
CA GLY A 56 -1.75 -3.70 9.33
C GLY A 56 -0.57 -4.61 9.64
N ARG A 57 -0.20 -4.78 10.92
CA ARG A 57 0.80 -5.76 11.35
C ARG A 57 0.46 -7.21 10.98
N ALA A 58 -0.80 -7.51 10.64
CA ALA A 58 -1.25 -8.82 10.17
C ALA A 58 -1.05 -9.01 8.64
N LEU A 59 -0.68 -7.97 7.91
CA LEU A 59 -0.33 -8.03 6.49
C LEU A 59 1.07 -8.63 6.30
N ASP A 60 1.33 -9.15 5.09
CA ASP A 60 2.65 -9.66 4.73
C ASP A 60 3.67 -8.51 4.61
N ARG A 61 4.59 -8.45 5.58
CA ARG A 61 5.64 -7.42 5.64
C ARG A 61 6.65 -7.49 4.50
N ARG A 62 6.70 -8.59 3.73
CA ARG A 62 7.66 -8.72 2.62
C ARG A 62 7.37 -7.74 1.48
N GLU A 63 6.13 -7.29 1.36
CA GLU A 63 5.71 -6.36 0.30
C GLU A 63 5.67 -4.90 0.77
N ALA A 64 5.50 -4.66 2.07
CA ALA A 64 5.36 -3.32 2.63
C ALA A 64 6.53 -2.36 2.29
N PRO A 65 7.83 -2.76 2.34
CA PRO A 65 8.92 -1.90 1.92
C PRO A 65 8.87 -1.54 0.43
N LYS A 66 8.39 -2.45 -0.42
CA LYS A 66 8.28 -2.21 -1.87
C LYS A 66 7.16 -1.20 -2.16
N VAL A 67 6.06 -1.30 -1.43
CA VAL A 67 4.94 -0.36 -1.54
C VAL A 67 5.43 1.05 -1.20
N PHE A 68 6.24 1.20 -0.16
CA PHE A 68 6.90 2.48 0.15
C PHE A 68 7.75 3.00 -1.01
N GLU A 69 8.65 2.16 -1.57
CA GLU A 69 9.51 2.56 -2.69
C GLU A 69 8.69 3.02 -3.91
N LEU A 70 7.64 2.27 -4.26
CA LEU A 70 6.75 2.62 -5.36
C LEU A 70 6.04 3.96 -5.10
N LEU A 71 5.46 4.15 -3.92
CA LEU A 71 4.80 5.40 -3.55
C LEU A 71 5.77 6.59 -3.62
N ASN A 72 7.03 6.39 -3.23
CA ASN A 72 8.06 7.43 -3.28
C ASN A 72 8.49 7.75 -4.72
N GLU A 73 8.63 6.74 -5.60
CA GLU A 73 8.81 6.96 -7.05
C GLU A 73 7.64 7.75 -7.66
N PHE A 74 6.43 7.58 -7.13
CA PHE A 74 5.24 8.32 -7.54
C PHE A 74 5.03 9.66 -6.83
N LYS A 75 5.86 10.06 -5.84
CA LYS A 75 5.70 11.35 -5.12
C LYS A 75 5.63 12.57 -6.07
N GLY A 76 6.21 12.47 -7.27
CA GLY A 76 6.10 13.48 -8.33
C GLY A 76 4.79 13.50 -9.15
N GLY A 77 3.91 12.51 -8.99
CA GLY A 77 2.64 12.34 -9.71
C GLY A 77 1.40 12.25 -8.83
N ILE A 78 1.53 12.45 -7.52
CA ILE A 78 0.44 12.39 -6.55
C ILE A 78 -0.11 13.81 -6.32
N ASP A 79 -1.39 14.04 -6.67
CA ASP A 79 -2.11 15.28 -6.36
C ASP A 79 -2.86 15.11 -5.02
N TYR A 80 -2.33 15.76 -3.98
CA TYR A 80 -2.82 15.69 -2.59
C TYR A 80 -3.99 16.66 -2.32
N LYS A 81 -4.40 17.52 -3.27
CA LYS A 81 -5.32 18.65 -2.99
C LYS A 81 -6.77 18.29 -2.62
N ASN A 82 -7.17 17.02 -2.66
CA ASN A 82 -8.57 16.64 -2.40
C ASN A 82 -8.75 15.49 -1.40
N GLY A 83 -7.71 15.08 -0.65
CA GLY A 83 -7.79 13.86 0.19
C GLY A 83 -8.09 12.59 -0.61
N LYS A 84 -7.98 12.70 -1.94
CA LYS A 84 -8.05 11.64 -2.94
C LYS A 84 -6.82 11.83 -3.76
N ILE A 85 -5.91 10.86 -3.69
CA ILE A 85 -4.83 10.82 -4.65
C ILE A 85 -5.49 10.74 -6.05
N ARG A 86 -5.36 11.79 -6.87
CA ARG A 86 -5.50 11.62 -8.34
C ARG A 86 -4.21 10.98 -8.87
N LEU A 87 -3.89 9.78 -8.40
CA LEU A 87 -3.16 8.82 -9.21
C LEU A 87 -4.12 8.67 -10.38
N LYS A 88 -3.74 9.12 -11.58
CA LYS A 88 -4.51 8.73 -12.76
C LYS A 88 -4.72 7.22 -12.59
N LEU A 89 -5.95 6.72 -12.68
CA LEU A 89 -6.29 5.29 -12.48
C LEU A 89 -5.31 4.32 -13.18
N THR A 90 -4.60 4.78 -14.20
CA THR A 90 -3.46 4.12 -14.85
C THR A 90 -2.25 3.81 -13.97
N ASN A 91 -1.96 4.59 -12.93
CA ASN A 91 -0.76 4.45 -12.07
C ASN A 91 -0.99 3.54 -10.86
N LEU A 92 -2.24 3.29 -10.52
CA LEU A 92 -2.67 2.52 -9.36
C LEU A 92 -2.84 1.04 -9.73
N LEU A 93 -3.47 0.80 -10.90
CA LEU A 93 -3.31 -0.45 -11.67
C LEU A 93 -1.83 -0.80 -11.92
N ALA A 94 -0.95 0.21 -11.99
CA ALA A 94 0.48 -0.04 -12.12
C ALA A 94 1.10 -0.57 -10.82
N LEU A 95 0.55 -0.31 -9.63
CA LEU A 95 1.14 -0.79 -8.37
C LEU A 95 1.08 -2.32 -8.29
N ASP A 96 -0.07 -2.92 -8.62
CA ASP A 96 -0.20 -4.39 -8.70
C ASP A 96 0.70 -4.97 -9.81
N VAL A 97 0.71 -4.37 -11.00
CA VAL A 97 1.58 -4.82 -12.12
C VAL A 97 3.07 -4.67 -11.78
N MET A 98 3.46 -3.61 -11.07
CA MET A 98 4.85 -3.36 -10.68
C MET A 98 5.29 -4.28 -9.55
N LEU A 99 4.39 -4.63 -8.62
CA LEU A 99 4.64 -5.68 -7.63
C LEU A 99 4.85 -7.03 -8.32
N GLU A 100 4.02 -7.37 -9.32
CA GLU A 100 4.19 -8.57 -10.15
C GLU A 100 5.50 -8.56 -10.96
N GLU A 101 5.87 -7.43 -11.56
CA GLU A 101 7.12 -7.27 -12.30
C GLU A 101 8.36 -7.35 -11.40
N TRP A 102 8.28 -6.78 -10.19
CA TRP A 102 9.32 -6.92 -9.17
C TRP A 102 9.46 -8.38 -8.76
N ASP A 103 8.35 -9.07 -8.47
CA ASP A 103 8.37 -10.50 -8.10
C ASP A 103 8.96 -11.34 -9.24
N ARG A 104 8.72 -10.96 -10.51
CA ARG A 104 9.38 -11.59 -11.68
C ARG A 104 10.89 -11.29 -11.75
N LYS A 105 11.33 -10.07 -11.45
CA LYS A 105 12.75 -9.68 -11.47
C LYS A 105 13.53 -10.35 -10.34
N VAL A 106 12.97 -10.39 -9.15
CA VAL A 106 13.63 -10.93 -7.95
C VAL A 106 13.44 -12.45 -7.85
N GLY A 107 12.30 -12.99 -8.30
CA GLY A 107 12.03 -14.44 -8.37
C GLY A 107 12.86 -15.20 -9.41
N ARG A 108 13.62 -14.50 -10.27
CA ARG A 108 14.66 -15.09 -11.14
C ARG A 108 16.06 -15.11 -10.51
N GLY A 109 16.18 -14.74 -9.24
CA GLY A 109 17.40 -14.89 -8.46
C GLY A 109 17.50 -16.26 -7.78
N ILE A 110 17.42 -17.34 -8.55
CA ILE A 110 17.93 -18.68 -8.18
C ILE A 110 18.47 -19.37 -9.43
#